data_AF-A0A392RQI1-F1
#
_entry.id   AF-A0A392RQI1-F1
#
_cell.length_a   1.000
_cell.length_b   1.000
_cell.length_c   1.000
_cell.angle_alpha   90.00
_cell.angle_beta   90.00
_cell.angle_gamma   90.00
#
_symmetry.space_group_name_H-M   'P 1'
#
loop_
_entity.id
_entity.type
_entity.pdbx_description
1 polymer ?
#
loop_
_entity_poly.entity_id
_entity_poly.type
_entity_poly.pdbx_seq_one_letter_code
_entity_poly.pdbx_strand_id
1 'polypeptide(L)'
;MFGMHDVFHVSRLRKFVPDSSTTVDLESIELEPNMTFQPQPIQIVDRDVRQLRNRLIPVVEVIWDGSPDGEATWELESEMLSQYPH
;
A
#
# COMPACT_ATOMS: atom_id res chain seq x y z
N MET A 1 -44.11 10.75 7.78
CA MET A 1 -43.43 10.06 8.88
C MET A 1 -41.96 9.90 8.45
N PHE A 2 -41.15 10.94 8.59
CA PHE A 2 -39.76 10.95 8.13
C PHE A 2 -38.85 10.69 9.34
N GLY A 3 -38.63 9.41 9.63
CA GLY A 3 -37.77 8.93 10.70
C GLY A 3 -36.57 8.19 10.14
N MET A 4 -35.78 8.85 9.29
CA MET A 4 -34.48 8.30 8.87
C MET A 4 -33.39 9.04 9.63
N HIS A 5 -32.82 8.36 10.62
CA HIS A 5 -31.61 8.83 11.29
C HIS A 5 -30.40 8.45 10.44
N ASP A 6 -29.59 9.44 10.05
CA ASP A 6 -28.29 9.23 9.42
C ASP A 6 -27.26 8.86 10.50
N VAL A 7 -27.39 7.64 11.03
CA VAL A 7 -26.54 7.14 12.11
C VAL A 7 -25.75 5.94 11.58
N PHE A 8 -24.45 6.13 11.43
CA PHE A 8 -23.50 5.05 11.23
C PHE A 8 -23.29 4.32 12.56
N HIS A 9 -23.69 3.04 12.62
CA HIS A 9 -23.38 2.19 13.76
C HIS A 9 -22.00 1.55 13.59
N VAL A 10 -20.98 2.11 14.25
CA VAL A 10 -19.63 1.52 14.26
C VAL A 10 -19.55 0.46 15.36
N SER A 11 -20.34 -0.61 15.26
CA SER A 11 -20.14 -1.76 16.15
C SER A 11 -19.08 -2.69 15.56
N ARG A 12 -18.11 -3.05 16.40
CA ARG A 12 -17.12 -4.13 16.21
C ARG A 12 -15.82 -3.75 15.50
N LEU A 13 -15.23 -2.62 15.87
CA LEU A 13 -13.76 -2.55 15.83
C LEU A 13 -13.23 -3.46 16.93
N ARG A 14 -12.72 -4.64 16.57
CA ARG A 14 -12.03 -5.54 17.50
C ARG A 14 -10.64 -4.96 17.74
N LYS A 15 -10.35 -4.60 18.99
CA LYS A 15 -8.98 -4.28 19.40
C LYS A 15 -8.15 -5.55 19.22
N PHE A 16 -7.12 -5.46 18.39
CA PHE A 16 -6.08 -6.48 18.38
C PHE A 16 -5.37 -6.45 19.74
N VAL A 17 -5.45 -7.55 20.48
CA VAL A 17 -4.68 -7.76 21.70
C VAL A 17 -3.58 -8.73 21.29
N PRO A 18 -2.32 -8.28 21.16
CA PRO A 18 -1.23 -9.20 20.88
C PRO A 18 -1.17 -10.22 22.01
N ASP A 19 -1.25 -11.51 21.68
CA ASP A 19 -0.87 -12.54 22.63
C ASP A 19 0.63 -12.37 22.93
N SER A 20 1.06 -12.60 24.17
CA SER A 20 2.45 -12.40 24.59
C SER A 20 3.48 -13.26 23.83
N SER A 21 3.00 -14.25 23.06
CA SER A 21 3.77 -15.09 22.14
C SER A 21 3.85 -14.54 20.71
N THR A 22 3.02 -13.56 20.36
CA THR A 22 3.07 -12.90 19.06
C THR A 22 4.21 -11.88 19.10
N THR A 23 5.44 -12.38 18.99
CA THR A 23 6.57 -11.55 18.59
C THR A 23 6.29 -11.15 17.15
N VAL A 24 5.71 -9.97 16.96
CA VAL A 24 5.85 -9.29 15.66
C VAL A 24 7.35 -9.06 15.54
N ASP A 25 7.98 -9.81 14.66
CA ASP A 25 9.37 -9.56 14.30
C ASP A 25 9.35 -8.25 13.53
N LEU A 26 9.46 -7.14 14.26
CA LEU A 26 9.81 -5.86 13.71
C LEU A 26 11.30 -5.97 13.36
N GLU A 27 11.63 -6.84 12.40
CA GLU A 27 12.88 -6.71 11.65
C GLU A 27 12.99 -5.23 11.31
N SER A 28 14.12 -4.63 11.68
CA SER A 28 14.30 -3.19 11.83
C SER A 28 13.82 -2.42 10.61
N ILE A 29 12.56 -1.98 10.62
CA ILE A 29 12.02 -1.07 9.61
C ILE A 29 12.79 0.24 9.81
N GLU A 30 13.69 0.54 8.88
CA GLU A 30 14.44 1.79 8.88
C GLU A 30 13.46 2.93 8.56
N LEU A 31 13.02 3.61 9.62
CA LEU A 31 12.18 4.78 9.51
C LEU A 31 13.07 6.02 9.43
N GLU A 32 12.68 6.93 8.54
CA GLU A 32 13.22 8.27 8.52
C GLU A 32 12.86 9.02 9.83
N PRO A 33 13.59 10.08 10.22
CA PRO A 33 13.34 10.83 11.46
C PRO A 33 11.92 11.41 11.61
N ASN A 34 11.21 11.56 10.49
CA ASN A 34 9.82 11.98 10.41
C ASN A 34 8.81 10.82 10.54
N MET A 35 9.27 9.61 10.90
CA MET A 35 8.49 8.37 11.01
C MET A 35 7.90 7.89 9.66
N THR A 36 8.46 8.30 8.53
CA THR A 36 8.07 7.74 7.22
C THR A 36 8.90 6.51 6.88
N PHE A 37 8.24 5.50 6.33
CA PHE A 37 8.88 4.38 5.65
C PHE A 37 8.80 4.61 4.15
N GLN A 38 9.93 4.65 3.47
CA GLN A 38 10.00 4.72 2.01
C GLN A 38 10.65 3.45 1.48
N PRO A 39 9.86 2.46 1.03
CA PRO A 39 10.42 1.25 0.47
C PRO A 39 11.18 1.58 -0.84
N GLN A 40 12.27 0.85 -1.08
CA GLN A 40 13.01 0.94 -2.34
C GLN A 40 12.43 -0.06 -3.35
N PRO A 41 12.21 0.32 -4.61
CA PRO A 41 11.77 -0.63 -5.62
C PRO A 41 12.92 -1.58 -5.96
N ILE A 42 12.67 -2.88 -5.87
CA ILE A 42 13.64 -3.92 -6.25
C ILE A 42 13.56 -4.16 -7.75
N GLN A 43 12.35 -4.34 -8.26
CA GLN A 43 12.16 -4.78 -9.64
C GLN A 43 10.78 -4.36 -10.17
N ILE A 44 10.75 -3.90 -11.42
CA ILE A 44 9.52 -3.82 -12.21
C ILE A 44 9.34 -5.17 -12.91
N VAL A 45 8.26 -5.88 -12.59
CA VAL A 45 8.00 -7.22 -13.12
C VAL A 45 7.05 -7.22 -14.31
N ASP A 46 6.18 -6.22 -14.42
CA ASP A 46 5.26 -6.08 -15.56
C ASP A 46 4.89 -4.63 -15.85
N ARG A 47 4.31 -4.38 -17.04
CA ARG A 47 3.76 -3.09 -17.47
C ARG A 47 2.41 -3.29 -18.14
N ASP A 48 1.45 -2.44 -17.80
CA ASP A 48 0.11 -2.46 -18.41
C ASP A 48 -0.44 -1.04 -18.61
N VAL A 49 -1.54 -0.93 -19.35
CA VAL A 49 -2.26 0.33 -19.57
C VAL A 49 -3.70 0.16 -19.09
N ARG A 50 -4.02 0.75 -17.94
CA ARG A 50 -5.39 0.76 -17.41
C ARG A 50 -6.27 1.69 -18.23
N GLN A 51 -7.27 1.10 -18.87
CA GLN A 51 -8.28 1.86 -19.60
C GLN A 51 -9.40 2.33 -18.67
N LEU A 52 -9.50 3.64 -18.50
CA LEU A 52 -10.64 4.30 -17.87
C LEU A 52 -11.60 4.85 -18.93
N ARG A 53 -12.77 5.33 -18.50
CA ARG A 53 -13.83 5.84 -19.38
C ARG A 53 -13.35 6.95 -20.35
N ASN A 54 -12.38 7.75 -19.94
CA ASN A 54 -11.91 8.93 -20.68
C ASN A 54 -10.39 9.02 -20.87
N ARG A 55 -9.61 8.04 -20.35
CA ARG A 55 -8.15 8.08 -20.46
C ARG A 55 -7.53 6.69 -20.34
N LEU A 56 -6.34 6.57 -20.88
CA LEU A 56 -5.45 5.42 -20.72
C LEU A 56 -4.36 5.81 -19.72
N ILE A 57 -4.09 4.95 -18.75
CA ILE A 57 -3.09 5.21 -17.69
C ILE A 57 -2.05 4.08 -17.72
N PRO A 58 -0.80 4.37 -18.12
CA PRO A 58 0.31 3.44 -17.97
C PRO A 58 0.61 3.16 -16.49
N VAL A 59 0.71 1.89 -16.15
CA VAL A 59 1.04 1.41 -14.81
C VAL A 59 2.12 0.34 -14.90
N VAL A 60 2.90 0.20 -13.83
CA VAL A 60 3.96 -0.80 -13.71
C VAL A 60 3.76 -1.60 -12.44
N GLU A 61 4.03 -2.90 -12.50
CA GLU A 61 4.00 -3.78 -11.33
C GLU A 61 5.37 -3.80 -10.68
N VAL A 62 5.44 -3.39 -9.41
CA VAL A 62 6.68 -3.13 -8.67
C VAL A 62 6.77 -4.05 -7.47
N ILE A 63 7.88 -4.78 -7.36
CA ILE A 63 8.31 -5.48 -6.14
C ILE A 63 9.13 -4.50 -5.31
N TRP A 64 8.84 -4.44 -4.01
CA TRP A 64 9.46 -3.51 -3.07
C TRP A 64 10.38 -4.23 -2.10
N ASP A 65 11.37 -3.52 -1.59
CA ASP A 65 12.22 -4.01 -0.51
C ASP A 65 11.41 -4.25 0.76
N GLY A 66 11.61 -5.43 1.34
CA GLY A 66 10.81 -5.95 2.46
C GLY A 66 9.38 -6.36 2.12
N SER A 67 8.96 -6.41 0.84
CA SER A 67 7.65 -6.98 0.52
C SER A 67 7.65 -8.50 0.73
N PRO A 68 6.55 -9.09 1.24
CA PRO A 68 6.43 -10.54 1.33
C PRO A 68 6.61 -11.19 -0.05
N ASP A 69 7.14 -12.41 -0.07
CA ASP A 69 7.44 -13.14 -1.30
C ASP A 69 6.23 -13.19 -2.25
N GLY A 70 6.39 -12.58 -3.43
CA GLY A 70 5.36 -12.55 -4.48
C GLY A 70 4.31 -11.44 -4.33
N GLU A 71 4.44 -10.55 -3.35
CA GLU A 71 3.62 -9.34 -3.26
C GLU A 71 4.26 -8.20 -4.08
N ALA A 72 3.45 -7.64 -4.98
CA ALA A 72 3.78 -6.49 -5.81
C ALA A 72 2.61 -5.49 -5.84
N THR A 73 2.90 -4.23 -6.12
CA THR A 73 1.87 -3.19 -6.29
C THR A 73 1.90 -2.62 -7.70
N TRP A 74 0.73 -2.16 -8.18
CA TRP A 74 0.60 -1.46 -9.45
C TRP A 74 0.68 0.04 -9.24
N GLU A 75 1.78 0.65 -9.67
CA GLU A 75 2.03 2.09 -9.54
C GLU A 75 1.93 2.82 -10.88
N LEU A 76 1.71 4.13 -10.83
CA LEU A 76 1.75 4.97 -12.02
C LEU A 76 3.18 5.01 -12.58
N GLU A 77 3.33 4.69 -13.87
CA GLU A 77 4.65 4.69 -14.52
C GLU A 77 5.32 6.08 -14.43
N SER A 78 4.54 7.15 -14.55
CA SER A 78 5.04 8.52 -14.42
C SER A 78 5.55 8.86 -13.03
N GLU A 79 4.93 8.32 -11.98
CA GLU A 79 5.38 8.56 -10.60
C GLU A 79 6.64 7.77 -10.31
N MET A 80 6.71 6.52 -10.77
CA MET A 80 7.92 5.70 -10.67
C MET A 80 9.11 6.36 -11.36
N LEU A 81 8.95 6.86 -12.59
CA LEU A 81 10.02 7.58 -13.30
C LEU A 81 10.44 8.89 -12.60
N SER A 82 9.52 9.55 -11.91
CA SER A 82 9.82 10.79 -11.19
C SER A 82 10.52 10.56 -9.85
N GLN A 83 10.13 9.53 -9.12
CA GLN A 83 10.64 9.24 -7.77
C GLN A 83 11.88 8.34 -7.80
N TYR A 84 11.94 7.44 -8.80
CA TYR A 84 12.99 6.44 -8.97
C TYR A 84 13.51 6.46 -10.43
N PRO A 85 14.25 7.50 -10.84
CA PRO A 85 14.71 7.67 -12.21
C PRO A 85 15.89 6.76 -12.62
N HIS A 86 16.41 5.93 -11.72
CA HIS A 86 17.63 5.14 -11.88
C HIS A 86 17.45 3.69 -11.44
#